data_AF-A0A5C7QIB1-F1
#
_entry.id   AF-A0A5C7QIB1-F1
#
_cell.length_a   1.000
_cell.length_b   1.000
_cell.length_c   1.000
_cell.angle_alpha   90.00
_cell.angle_beta   90.00
_cell.angle_gamma   90.00
#
_symmetry.space_group_name_H-M   'P 1'
#
loop_
_entity.id
_entity.type
_entity.pdbx_description
1 polymer ?
#
loop_
_entity_poly.entity_id
_entity_poly.type
_entity_poly.pdbx_seq_one_letter_code
_entity_poly.pdbx_strand_id
1 'polypeptide(L)'
;MSADLYDAPHQFEPLLPSAARQEPLLVKAHDLATAATAFSSQPIASQMRGLLAAMNSYYSNRIEGQHTRPHELEQALRRDFSQDANLAARQRLALAHIDAEAELEQRYQGEAGAKALYGLPAVCDIHRAIFSRLSVSDRVTGQGEAIVPGEIRRREVSVGRHVAPAFESVGRFLGRWGEVYGGVRRGEAALVAMAAAHHRLGWIHPFVDGNGRVMRLHTHTLLSALGYTGGLWSPLRGFARTVDRYYACLAAADEPRRGDLDGRGNLSEAALVAWIDYVLDVCLDQVSFMRSTLNLQTMERRIAACLVFEQQTLGSGVRIEALRPLHYLFLSGTELERGEFKRMTGLGERTAVNLLTSLIKRGLLASDSPQGKLRFGLPLHALRFYFPALWPEAEADASP
;
A
#
# COMPACT_ATOMS: atom_id res chain seq x y z
N MET A 1 -2.21 -38.42 -17.49
CA MET A 1 -3.05 -37.55 -18.34
C MET A 1 -2.61 -36.13 -18.04
N SER A 2 -1.95 -35.47 -19.00
CA SER A 2 -1.61 -34.05 -18.87
C SER A 2 -2.94 -33.32 -18.69
N ALA A 3 -3.14 -32.63 -17.57
CA ALA A 3 -4.24 -31.68 -17.51
C ALA A 3 -3.92 -30.61 -18.55
N ASP A 4 -4.79 -30.41 -19.54
CA ASP A 4 -4.58 -29.39 -20.55
C ASP A 4 -4.50 -28.02 -19.85
N LEU A 5 -3.34 -27.38 -19.95
CA LEU A 5 -3.10 -26.06 -19.36
C LEU A 5 -3.86 -25.00 -20.16
N TYR A 6 -4.25 -23.91 -19.48
CA TYR A 6 -4.89 -22.78 -20.18
C TYR A 6 -3.91 -22.12 -21.16
N ASP A 7 -4.29 -22.05 -22.44
CA ASP A 7 -3.47 -21.55 -23.53
C ASP A 7 -4.16 -20.47 -24.39
N ALA A 8 -5.44 -20.21 -24.16
CA ALA A 8 -6.25 -19.32 -24.98
C ALA A 8 -6.97 -18.26 -24.13
N PRO A 9 -6.92 -16.96 -24.50
CA PRO A 9 -7.50 -15.89 -23.70
C PRO A 9 -9.00 -15.99 -23.39
N HIS A 10 -9.82 -16.74 -24.13
CA HIS A 10 -11.23 -16.92 -23.74
C HIS A 10 -11.39 -17.69 -22.42
N GLN A 11 -10.34 -18.40 -21.96
CA GLN A 11 -10.40 -19.27 -20.79
C GLN A 11 -10.40 -18.55 -19.43
N PHE A 12 -10.04 -17.26 -19.38
CA PHE A 12 -10.14 -16.43 -18.16
C PHE A 12 -11.29 -15.43 -18.20
N GLU A 13 -12.19 -15.57 -19.18
CA GLU A 13 -13.40 -14.76 -19.26
C GLU A 13 -14.44 -15.28 -18.24
N PRO A 14 -15.31 -14.41 -17.70
CA PRO A 14 -15.45 -13.00 -18.04
C PRO A 14 -14.36 -12.13 -17.41
N LEU A 15 -13.88 -11.11 -18.14
CA LEU A 15 -12.94 -10.13 -17.59
C LEU A 15 -13.66 -9.00 -16.83
N LEU A 16 -14.92 -8.74 -17.18
CA LEU A 16 -15.79 -7.80 -16.51
C LEU A 16 -17.18 -8.44 -16.36
N PRO A 17 -17.93 -8.15 -15.29
CA PRO A 17 -19.30 -8.62 -15.19
C PRO A 17 -20.16 -8.06 -16.34
N SER A 18 -21.26 -8.72 -16.64
CA SER A 18 -22.31 -8.22 -17.54
C SER A 18 -22.93 -6.92 -16.99
N ALA A 19 -23.49 -6.10 -17.88
CA ALA A 19 -23.99 -4.77 -17.53
C ALA A 19 -24.98 -4.79 -16.34
N ALA A 20 -25.93 -5.73 -16.32
CA ALA A 20 -26.91 -5.86 -15.25
C ALA A 20 -26.26 -6.19 -13.88
N ARG A 21 -25.18 -6.98 -13.87
CA ARG A 21 -24.45 -7.31 -12.64
C ARG A 21 -23.42 -6.24 -12.24
N GLN A 22 -23.02 -5.36 -13.16
CA GLN A 22 -22.14 -4.23 -12.85
C GLN A 22 -22.87 -3.09 -12.14
N GLU A 23 -24.16 -2.89 -12.38
CA GLU A 23 -24.88 -1.71 -11.91
C GLU A 23 -24.76 -1.47 -10.39
N PRO A 24 -24.96 -2.47 -9.51
CA PRO A 24 -24.74 -2.26 -8.07
C PRO A 24 -23.28 -1.92 -7.71
N LEU A 25 -22.32 -2.49 -8.45
CA LEU A 25 -20.89 -2.22 -8.25
C LEU A 25 -20.53 -0.80 -8.67
N LEU A 26 -21.16 -0.27 -9.73
CA LEU A 26 -20.96 1.11 -10.18
C LEU A 26 -21.48 2.11 -9.16
N VAL A 27 -22.61 1.83 -8.50
CA VAL A 27 -23.11 2.66 -7.38
C VAL A 27 -22.09 2.68 -6.24
N LYS A 28 -21.58 1.53 -5.81
CA LYS A 28 -20.55 1.46 -4.76
C LYS A 28 -19.24 2.14 -5.18
N ALA A 29 -18.85 2.01 -6.45
CA ALA A 29 -17.69 2.70 -7.00
C ALA A 29 -17.88 4.23 -7.04
N HIS A 30 -19.10 4.72 -7.24
CA HIS A 30 -19.44 6.14 -7.12
C HIS A 30 -19.21 6.66 -5.70
N ASP A 31 -19.71 5.93 -4.70
CA ASP A 31 -19.52 6.27 -3.29
C ASP A 31 -18.02 6.32 -2.94
N LEU A 32 -17.26 5.32 -3.42
CA LEU A 32 -15.81 5.28 -3.24
C LEU A 32 -15.12 6.47 -3.91
N ALA A 33 -15.43 6.75 -5.17
CA ALA A 33 -14.83 7.85 -5.91
C ALA A 33 -15.07 9.19 -5.20
N THR A 34 -16.31 9.42 -4.74
CA THR A 34 -16.71 10.62 -4.02
C THR A 34 -15.97 10.74 -2.69
N ALA A 35 -15.97 9.69 -1.86
CA ALA A 35 -15.31 9.70 -0.56
C ALA A 35 -13.79 9.86 -0.67
N ALA A 36 -13.15 9.15 -1.61
CA ALA A 36 -11.72 9.18 -1.82
C ALA A 36 -11.25 10.54 -2.36
N THR A 37 -11.96 11.11 -3.34
CA THR A 37 -11.60 12.43 -3.92
C THR A 37 -11.73 13.56 -2.89
N ALA A 38 -12.79 13.54 -2.07
CA ALA A 38 -12.94 14.51 -0.99
C ALA A 38 -11.81 14.41 0.06
N PHE A 39 -11.21 13.23 0.21
CA PHE A 39 -10.15 12.98 1.18
C PHE A 39 -8.74 13.19 0.61
N SER A 40 -8.51 12.92 -0.68
CA SER A 40 -7.17 12.97 -1.30
C SER A 40 -6.56 14.38 -1.41
N SER A 41 -7.35 15.42 -1.18
CA SER A 41 -6.94 16.84 -1.27
C SER A 41 -6.43 17.45 0.04
N GLN A 42 -6.24 16.66 1.11
CA GLN A 42 -5.83 17.18 2.42
C GLN A 42 -4.35 17.59 2.47
N PRO A 43 -3.98 18.73 3.10
CA PRO A 43 -2.59 19.23 3.16
C PRO A 43 -1.57 18.29 3.84
N ILE A 44 -2.02 17.44 4.76
CA ILE A 44 -1.17 16.57 5.60
C ILE A 44 -0.56 15.36 4.87
N ALA A 45 -0.86 15.23 3.58
CA ALA A 45 -0.49 14.05 2.79
C ALA A 45 1.02 13.81 2.71
N SER A 46 1.86 14.85 2.72
CA SER A 46 3.30 14.69 2.55
C SER A 46 3.97 13.94 3.71
N GLN A 47 3.58 14.21 4.94
CA GLN A 47 4.10 13.51 6.12
C GLN A 47 3.54 12.10 6.24
N MET A 48 2.26 11.91 5.87
CA MET A 48 1.59 10.60 5.95
C MET A 48 2.08 9.60 4.90
N ARG A 49 2.52 10.08 3.73
CA ARG A 49 3.00 9.23 2.63
C ARG A 49 4.09 8.25 3.08
N GLY A 50 5.09 8.72 3.83
CA GLY A 50 6.18 7.85 4.28
C GLY A 50 5.70 6.74 5.25
N LEU A 51 4.81 7.09 6.18
CA LEU A 51 4.22 6.11 7.10
C LEU A 51 3.34 5.11 6.35
N LEU A 52 2.52 5.59 5.40
CA LEU A 52 1.66 4.72 4.60
C LEU A 52 2.45 3.80 3.69
N ALA A 53 3.53 4.25 3.06
CA ALA A 53 4.41 3.39 2.27
C ALA A 53 5.04 2.28 3.14
N ALA A 54 5.47 2.62 4.36
CA ALA A 54 5.97 1.62 5.31
C ALA A 54 4.87 0.61 5.70
N MET A 55 3.65 1.07 5.98
CA MET A 55 2.50 0.19 6.25
C MET A 55 2.13 -0.68 5.04
N ASN A 56 2.13 -0.12 3.84
CA ASN A 56 1.87 -0.83 2.59
C ASN A 56 2.87 -1.96 2.38
N SER A 57 4.16 -1.67 2.53
CA SER A 57 5.23 -2.67 2.48
C SER A 57 5.04 -3.76 3.54
N TYR A 58 4.78 -3.38 4.80
CA TYR A 58 4.52 -4.32 5.89
C TYR A 58 3.36 -5.26 5.58
N TYR A 59 2.18 -4.73 5.25
CA TYR A 59 0.98 -5.53 5.00
C TYR A 59 1.07 -6.35 3.71
N SER A 60 1.67 -5.80 2.65
CA SER A 60 1.92 -6.53 1.40
C SER A 60 2.84 -7.72 1.63
N ASN A 61 3.92 -7.57 2.40
CA ASN A 61 4.83 -8.66 2.72
C ASN A 61 4.24 -9.65 3.73
N ARG A 62 3.38 -9.18 4.65
CA ARG A 62 2.69 -10.04 5.62
C ARG A 62 1.72 -11.01 4.95
N ILE A 63 1.00 -10.56 3.92
CA ILE A 63 0.13 -11.43 3.11
C ILE A 63 0.94 -12.59 2.51
N GLU A 64 2.17 -12.33 2.07
CA GLU A 64 3.08 -13.37 1.53
C GLU A 64 3.81 -14.19 2.61
N GLY A 65 3.53 -13.96 3.90
CA GLY A 65 4.24 -14.60 5.03
C GLY A 65 5.68 -14.10 5.26
N GLN A 66 6.15 -13.11 4.50
CA GLN A 66 7.54 -12.61 4.51
C GLN A 66 7.68 -11.25 5.21
N HIS A 67 7.11 -11.10 6.41
CA HIS A 67 7.08 -9.80 7.09
C HIS A 67 8.23 -9.60 8.09
N THR A 68 8.57 -8.33 8.28
CA THR A 68 9.29 -7.79 9.44
C THR A 68 8.27 -7.28 10.47
N ARG A 69 8.66 -7.15 11.73
CA ARG A 69 7.91 -6.37 12.73
C ARG A 69 8.07 -4.87 12.44
N PRO A 70 7.12 -4.02 12.85
CA PRO A 70 7.23 -2.58 12.62
C PRO A 70 8.54 -1.95 13.14
N HIS A 71 9.03 -2.34 14.32
CA HIS A 71 10.32 -1.82 14.81
C HIS A 71 11.52 -2.30 13.95
N GLU A 72 11.49 -3.52 13.44
CA GLU A 72 12.51 -4.06 12.52
C GLU A 72 12.49 -3.31 11.18
N LEU A 73 11.32 -2.87 10.72
CA LEU A 73 11.18 -2.01 9.55
C LEU A 73 11.72 -0.59 9.83
N GLU A 74 11.49 -0.04 11.02
CA GLU A 74 12.06 1.25 11.41
C GLU A 74 13.59 1.21 11.46
N GLN A 75 14.19 0.12 11.97
CA GLN A 75 15.63 -0.13 11.90
C GLN A 75 16.12 -0.16 10.45
N ALA A 76 15.43 -0.91 9.59
CA ALA A 76 15.77 -0.99 8.17
C ALA A 76 15.73 0.38 7.47
N LEU A 77 14.73 1.22 7.78
CA LEU A 77 14.62 2.59 7.25
C LEU A 77 15.83 3.46 7.63
N ARG A 78 16.48 3.17 8.76
CA ARG A 78 17.74 3.81 9.20
C ARG A 78 18.99 3.13 8.66
N ARG A 79 18.83 2.15 7.76
CA ARG A 79 19.90 1.28 7.22
C ARG A 79 20.63 0.47 8.31
N ASP A 80 19.96 0.23 9.44
CA ASP A 80 20.42 -0.61 10.53
C ASP A 80 19.83 -2.01 10.36
N PHE A 81 20.55 -2.87 9.63
CA PHE A 81 20.09 -4.21 9.30
C PHE A 81 20.48 -5.23 10.37
N SER A 82 19.63 -6.23 10.59
CA SER A 82 19.91 -7.34 11.51
C SER A 82 21.15 -8.13 11.08
N GLN A 83 21.85 -8.70 12.05
CA GLN A 83 22.92 -9.67 11.81
C GLN A 83 22.37 -11.05 11.40
N ASP A 84 21.09 -11.33 11.69
CA ASP A 84 20.40 -12.51 11.16
C ASP A 84 20.12 -12.32 9.67
N ALA A 85 20.72 -13.17 8.83
CA ALA A 85 20.67 -13.02 7.37
C ALA A 85 19.23 -13.08 6.81
N ASN A 86 18.36 -13.91 7.39
CA ASN A 86 16.98 -14.07 6.93
C ASN A 86 16.12 -12.84 7.28
N LEU A 87 16.28 -12.30 8.50
CA LEU A 87 15.64 -11.05 8.88
C LEU A 87 16.17 -9.88 8.06
N ALA A 88 17.49 -9.81 7.84
CA ALA A 88 18.10 -8.76 7.02
C ALA A 88 17.61 -8.80 5.57
N ALA A 89 17.40 -9.99 5.00
CA ALA A 89 16.80 -10.16 3.68
C ALA A 89 15.36 -9.63 3.63
N ARG A 90 14.53 -9.95 4.64
CA ARG A 90 13.17 -9.40 4.77
C ARG A 90 13.15 -7.88 4.95
N GLN A 91 14.08 -7.33 5.73
CA GLN A 91 14.26 -5.88 5.88
C GLN A 91 14.61 -5.22 4.54
N ARG A 92 15.56 -5.77 3.77
CA ARG A 92 15.92 -5.26 2.44
C ARG A 92 14.76 -5.36 1.45
N LEU A 93 14.00 -6.45 1.48
CA LEU A 93 12.78 -6.60 0.69
C LEU A 93 11.72 -5.55 1.05
N ALA A 94 11.53 -5.27 2.33
CA ALA A 94 10.59 -4.26 2.78
C ALA A 94 10.98 -2.85 2.28
N LEU A 95 12.26 -2.49 2.34
CA LEU A 95 12.76 -1.24 1.76
C LEU A 95 12.60 -1.20 0.23
N ALA A 96 12.92 -2.30 -0.45
CA ALA A 96 12.77 -2.38 -1.90
C ALA A 96 11.31 -2.17 -2.34
N HIS A 97 10.33 -2.68 -1.56
CA HIS A 97 8.91 -2.40 -1.81
C HIS A 97 8.54 -0.93 -1.58
N ILE A 98 9.04 -0.28 -0.52
CA ILE A 98 8.80 1.15 -0.25
C ILE A 98 9.36 2.01 -1.39
N ASP A 99 10.60 1.73 -1.80
CA ASP A 99 11.27 2.46 -2.87
C ASP A 99 10.63 2.19 -4.24
N ALA A 100 10.08 0.99 -4.46
CA ALA A 100 9.33 0.66 -5.67
C ALA A 100 7.99 1.40 -5.72
N GLU A 101 7.26 1.45 -4.61
CA GLU A 101 6.01 2.20 -4.50
C GLU A 101 6.22 3.68 -4.88
N ALA A 102 7.22 4.34 -4.28
CA ALA A 102 7.55 5.72 -4.58
C ALA A 102 7.97 5.94 -6.05
N GLU A 103 8.78 5.04 -6.63
CA GLU A 103 9.17 5.11 -8.06
C GLU A 103 7.94 5.01 -8.98
N LEU A 104 7.05 4.06 -8.69
CA LEU A 104 5.89 3.76 -9.52
C LEU A 104 4.84 4.87 -9.47
N GLU A 105 4.58 5.45 -8.30
CA GLU A 105 3.70 6.62 -8.15
C GLU A 105 4.25 7.86 -8.89
N GLN A 106 5.57 8.00 -9.00
CA GLN A 106 6.19 9.07 -9.79
C GLN A 106 6.14 8.78 -11.29
N ARG A 107 6.39 7.54 -11.69
CA ARG A 107 6.43 7.13 -13.10
C ARG A 107 5.04 7.12 -13.75
N TYR A 108 4.02 6.63 -13.05
CA TYR A 108 2.67 6.46 -13.59
C TYR A 108 1.72 7.48 -12.97
N GLN A 109 1.70 8.69 -13.53
CA GLN A 109 0.83 9.78 -13.07
C GLN A 109 -0.26 10.12 -14.07
N GLY A 110 -1.40 10.54 -13.54
CA GLY A 110 -2.54 11.02 -14.32
C GLY A 110 -3.10 9.97 -15.28
N GLU A 111 -3.87 10.46 -16.25
CA GLU A 111 -4.62 9.60 -17.18
C GLU A 111 -3.71 8.73 -18.06
N ALA A 112 -2.62 9.31 -18.59
CA ALA A 112 -1.68 8.56 -19.42
C ALA A 112 -0.97 7.46 -18.63
N GLY A 113 -0.56 7.75 -17.39
CA GLY A 113 0.03 6.76 -16.48
C GLY A 113 -0.96 5.65 -16.14
N ALA A 114 -2.19 6.00 -15.78
CA ALA A 114 -3.26 5.04 -15.47
C ALA A 114 -3.54 4.09 -16.65
N LYS A 115 -3.56 4.59 -17.89
CA LYS A 115 -3.72 3.76 -19.08
C LYS A 115 -2.50 2.87 -19.33
N ALA A 116 -1.30 3.40 -19.17
CA ALA A 116 -0.05 2.65 -19.39
C ALA A 116 0.12 1.47 -18.42
N LEU A 117 -0.43 1.56 -17.20
CA LEU A 117 -0.42 0.49 -16.19
C LEU A 117 -1.12 -0.79 -16.64
N TYR A 118 -1.97 -0.75 -17.68
CA TYR A 118 -2.59 -1.93 -18.26
C TYR A 118 -1.74 -2.60 -19.35
N GLY A 119 -0.52 -2.11 -19.63
CA GLY A 119 0.40 -2.72 -20.58
C GLY A 119 1.31 -3.78 -19.94
N LEU A 120 1.69 -4.80 -20.72
CA LEU A 120 2.74 -5.77 -20.36
C LEU A 120 4.03 -5.09 -19.85
N PRO A 121 4.55 -4.01 -20.47
CA PRO A 121 5.74 -3.33 -19.96
C PRO A 121 5.58 -2.85 -18.51
N ALA A 122 4.42 -2.27 -18.16
CA ALA A 122 4.18 -1.78 -16.81
C ALA A 122 4.12 -2.90 -15.77
N VAL A 123 3.52 -4.04 -16.10
CA VAL A 123 3.53 -5.23 -15.23
C VAL A 123 4.96 -5.71 -14.96
N CYS A 124 5.81 -5.76 -15.99
CA CYS A 124 7.23 -6.09 -15.84
C CYS A 124 8.00 -5.01 -15.08
N ASP A 125 7.67 -3.73 -15.27
CA ASP A 125 8.30 -2.61 -14.57
C ASP A 125 8.02 -2.64 -13.07
N ILE A 126 6.80 -2.99 -12.65
CA ILE A 126 6.45 -3.15 -11.22
C ILE A 126 7.29 -4.27 -10.59
N HIS A 127 7.37 -5.43 -11.25
CA HIS A 127 8.20 -6.54 -10.78
C HIS A 127 9.69 -6.13 -10.73
N ARG A 128 10.18 -5.45 -11.76
CA ARG A 128 11.55 -4.96 -11.82
C ARG A 128 11.85 -3.94 -10.72
N ALA A 129 10.92 -3.04 -10.42
CA ALA A 129 11.09 -2.02 -9.40
C ALA A 129 11.35 -2.65 -8.02
N ILE A 130 10.66 -3.74 -7.68
CA ILE A 130 10.93 -4.44 -6.41
C ILE A 130 12.29 -5.15 -6.47
N PHE A 131 12.47 -6.07 -7.43
CA PHE A 131 13.56 -7.04 -7.34
C PHE A 131 14.92 -6.51 -7.81
N SER A 132 14.99 -5.47 -8.64
CA SER A 132 16.29 -4.95 -9.12
C SER A 132 17.17 -4.36 -8.00
N ARG A 133 16.54 -3.95 -6.89
CA ARG A 133 17.16 -3.34 -5.71
C ARG A 133 17.78 -4.33 -4.74
N LEU A 134 17.44 -5.61 -4.88
CA LEU A 134 17.87 -6.67 -3.98
C LEU A 134 19.20 -7.28 -4.41
N SER A 135 19.98 -7.88 -3.51
CA SER A 135 21.15 -8.66 -3.93
C SER A 135 20.73 -9.95 -4.65
N VAL A 136 21.63 -10.60 -5.40
CA VAL A 136 21.31 -11.90 -6.03
C VAL A 136 20.89 -12.95 -4.97
N SER A 137 21.53 -12.94 -3.79
CA SER A 137 21.20 -13.83 -2.68
C SER A 137 19.82 -13.56 -2.05
N ASP A 138 19.29 -12.33 -2.17
CA ASP A 138 17.94 -11.98 -1.69
C ASP A 138 16.86 -12.17 -2.77
N ARG A 139 17.24 -12.44 -4.02
CA ARG A 139 16.34 -12.67 -5.16
C ARG A 139 16.23 -14.15 -5.46
N VAL A 140 15.84 -14.93 -4.46
CA VAL A 140 15.71 -16.37 -4.58
C VAL A 140 14.32 -16.77 -4.11
N THR A 141 13.64 -17.62 -4.88
CA THR A 141 12.34 -18.16 -4.50
C THR A 141 12.49 -19.09 -3.29
N GLY A 142 11.38 -19.45 -2.64
CA GLY A 142 11.39 -20.44 -1.56
C GLY A 142 11.94 -21.82 -1.97
N GLN A 143 12.06 -22.09 -3.27
CA GLN A 143 12.61 -23.33 -3.84
C GLN A 143 14.07 -23.19 -4.33
N GLY A 144 14.74 -22.06 -4.04
CA GLY A 144 16.14 -21.87 -4.42
C GLY A 144 16.36 -21.36 -5.85
N GLU A 145 15.32 -21.02 -6.59
CA GLU A 145 15.43 -20.50 -7.96
C GLU A 145 15.68 -18.99 -7.97
N ALA A 146 16.54 -18.51 -8.86
CA ALA A 146 16.80 -17.08 -9.02
C ALA A 146 15.57 -16.33 -9.59
N ILE A 147 15.23 -15.21 -8.97
CA ILE A 147 14.21 -14.27 -9.44
C ILE A 147 14.88 -13.24 -10.34
N VAL A 148 14.56 -13.26 -11.64
CA VAL A 148 15.06 -12.26 -12.59
C VAL A 148 14.10 -11.06 -12.66
N PRO A 149 14.53 -9.83 -12.29
CA PRO A 149 13.63 -8.67 -12.22
C PRO A 149 12.98 -8.35 -13.57
N GLY A 150 11.65 -8.25 -13.55
CA GLY A 150 10.81 -7.96 -14.72
C GLY A 150 10.74 -9.06 -15.78
N GLU A 151 11.28 -10.26 -15.54
CA GLU A 151 11.21 -11.36 -16.51
C GLU A 151 9.97 -12.25 -16.29
N ILE A 152 9.18 -12.43 -17.36
CA ILE A 152 8.05 -13.37 -17.37
C ILE A 152 8.57 -14.80 -17.24
N ARG A 153 7.87 -15.64 -16.46
CA ARG A 153 8.26 -17.03 -16.23
C ARG A 153 8.38 -17.82 -17.54
N ARG A 154 9.34 -18.73 -17.59
CA ARG A 154 9.55 -19.69 -18.70
C ARG A 154 9.24 -21.14 -18.31
N ARG A 155 8.43 -21.29 -17.26
CA ARG A 155 8.03 -22.59 -16.70
C ARG A 155 6.63 -22.49 -16.13
N GLU A 156 6.04 -23.64 -15.92
CA GLU A 156 4.73 -23.74 -15.29
C GLU A 156 4.81 -23.52 -13.78
N VAL A 157 3.77 -22.87 -13.26
CA VAL A 157 3.63 -22.52 -11.85
C VAL A 157 2.20 -22.77 -11.40
N SER A 158 2.03 -23.01 -10.11
CA SER A 158 0.74 -23.22 -9.48
C SER A 158 0.72 -22.44 -8.17
N VAL A 159 -0.44 -21.89 -7.82
CA VAL A 159 -0.64 -21.11 -6.60
C VAL A 159 -1.83 -21.67 -5.83
N GLY A 160 -1.58 -22.26 -4.66
CA GLY A 160 -2.60 -22.98 -3.91
C GLY A 160 -3.19 -24.12 -4.75
N ARG A 161 -4.49 -24.03 -5.07
CA ARG A 161 -5.21 -24.99 -5.94
C ARG A 161 -5.31 -24.55 -7.40
N HIS A 162 -4.93 -23.30 -7.71
CA HIS A 162 -5.00 -22.75 -9.05
C HIS A 162 -3.76 -23.13 -9.85
N VAL A 163 -3.99 -23.65 -11.06
CA VAL A 163 -2.94 -23.93 -12.05
C VAL A 163 -2.92 -22.75 -13.02
N ALA A 164 -1.81 -22.01 -13.04
CA ALA A 164 -1.66 -20.87 -13.92
C ALA A 164 -1.65 -21.30 -15.40
N PRO A 165 -1.93 -20.38 -16.35
CA PRO A 165 -1.81 -20.66 -17.78
C PRO A 165 -0.47 -21.25 -18.19
N ALA A 166 -0.42 -21.90 -19.35
CA ALA A 166 0.84 -22.30 -19.97
C ALA A 166 1.77 -21.08 -20.11
N PHE A 167 3.06 -21.23 -19.77
CA PHE A 167 3.98 -20.08 -19.71
C PHE A 167 4.11 -19.37 -21.06
N GLU A 168 4.07 -20.12 -22.17
CA GLU A 168 4.12 -19.60 -23.54
C GLU A 168 2.90 -18.71 -23.88
N SER A 169 1.81 -18.88 -23.14
CA SER A 169 0.55 -18.17 -23.36
C SER A 169 0.41 -16.90 -22.52
N VAL A 170 1.27 -16.69 -21.51
CA VAL A 170 1.19 -15.55 -20.57
C VAL A 170 1.12 -14.20 -21.31
N GLY A 171 1.94 -14.02 -22.36
CA GLY A 171 1.91 -12.81 -23.17
C GLY A 171 0.56 -12.55 -23.85
N ARG A 172 -0.11 -13.60 -24.32
CA ARG A 172 -1.45 -13.51 -24.96
C ARG A 172 -2.52 -13.12 -23.94
N PHE A 173 -2.49 -13.74 -22.75
CA PHE A 173 -3.41 -13.39 -21.66
C PHE A 173 -3.21 -11.95 -21.17
N LEU A 174 -1.96 -11.50 -20.98
CA LEU A 174 -1.67 -10.11 -20.60
C LEU A 174 -2.06 -9.12 -21.70
N GLY A 175 -1.90 -9.47 -22.97
CA GLY A 175 -2.39 -8.67 -24.10
C GLY A 175 -3.90 -8.45 -24.03
N ARG A 176 -4.66 -9.52 -23.84
CA ARG A 176 -6.13 -9.46 -23.70
C ARG A 176 -6.58 -8.73 -22.42
N TRP A 177 -5.88 -8.95 -21.31
CA TRP A 177 -6.10 -8.22 -20.05
C TRP A 177 -5.93 -6.71 -20.26
N GLY A 178 -4.84 -6.31 -20.92
CA GLY A 178 -4.55 -4.90 -21.19
C GLY A 178 -5.52 -4.25 -22.17
N GLU A 179 -5.90 -4.96 -23.23
CA GLU A 179 -6.90 -4.52 -24.20
C GLU A 179 -8.24 -4.17 -23.53
N VAL A 180 -8.74 -5.07 -22.68
CA VAL A 180 -10.04 -4.88 -22.03
C VAL A 180 -9.97 -3.77 -20.98
N TYR A 181 -9.07 -3.88 -19.99
CA TYR A 181 -9.08 -2.93 -18.87
C TYR A 181 -8.52 -1.56 -19.24
N GLY A 182 -7.54 -1.49 -20.14
CA GLY A 182 -7.03 -0.23 -20.68
C GLY A 182 -8.02 0.50 -21.61
N GLY A 183 -9.07 -0.20 -22.06
CA GLY A 183 -10.17 0.37 -22.85
C GLY A 183 -11.39 0.81 -22.03
N VAL A 184 -11.42 0.54 -20.70
CA VAL A 184 -12.55 0.94 -19.85
C VAL A 184 -12.56 2.45 -19.65
N ARG A 185 -13.76 3.05 -19.77
CA ARG A 185 -13.97 4.49 -19.53
C ARG A 185 -13.59 4.89 -18.09
N ARG A 186 -13.16 6.13 -17.93
CA ARG A 186 -12.85 6.71 -16.61
C ARG A 186 -14.09 6.81 -15.71
N GLY A 187 -13.86 7.12 -14.44
CA GLY A 187 -14.90 7.23 -13.41
C GLY A 187 -15.13 5.90 -12.70
N GLU A 188 -16.38 5.65 -12.31
CA GLU A 188 -16.80 4.48 -11.54
C GLU A 188 -16.41 3.16 -12.20
N ALA A 189 -16.53 3.11 -13.53
CA ALA A 189 -16.18 1.93 -14.33
C ALA A 189 -14.69 1.56 -14.18
N ALA A 190 -13.80 2.55 -14.02
CA ALA A 190 -12.37 2.30 -13.84
C ALA A 190 -12.05 1.66 -12.47
N LEU A 191 -12.83 1.95 -11.42
CA LEU A 191 -12.68 1.31 -10.11
C LEU A 191 -13.16 -0.14 -10.12
N VAL A 192 -14.28 -0.43 -10.81
CA VAL A 192 -14.76 -1.80 -11.06
C VAL A 192 -13.73 -2.59 -11.87
N ALA A 193 -13.20 -1.98 -12.94
CA ALA A 193 -12.17 -2.58 -13.77
C ALA A 193 -10.87 -2.83 -13.01
N MET A 194 -10.43 -1.90 -12.16
CA MET A 194 -9.25 -2.06 -11.30
C MET A 194 -9.38 -3.30 -10.40
N ALA A 195 -10.53 -3.48 -9.76
CA ALA A 195 -10.76 -4.63 -8.89
C ALA A 195 -10.75 -5.94 -9.70
N ALA A 196 -11.43 -5.98 -10.84
CA ALA A 196 -11.42 -7.16 -11.72
C ALA A 196 -10.01 -7.47 -12.25
N ALA A 197 -9.27 -6.44 -12.67
CA ALA A 197 -7.91 -6.55 -13.18
C ALA A 197 -6.93 -7.11 -12.14
N HIS A 198 -7.10 -6.73 -10.87
CA HIS A 198 -6.32 -7.30 -9.77
C HIS A 198 -6.45 -8.82 -9.73
N HIS A 199 -7.68 -9.35 -9.75
CA HIS A 199 -7.91 -10.79 -9.74
C HIS A 199 -7.33 -11.46 -10.98
N ARG A 200 -7.66 -10.96 -12.18
CA ARG A 200 -7.22 -11.59 -13.43
C ARG A 200 -5.71 -11.56 -13.61
N LEU A 201 -5.01 -10.55 -13.10
CA LEU A 201 -3.54 -10.53 -13.08
C LEU A 201 -2.98 -11.63 -12.17
N GLY A 202 -3.60 -11.89 -11.03
CA GLY A 202 -3.24 -13.00 -10.14
C GLY A 202 -3.49 -14.37 -10.75
N TRP A 203 -4.60 -14.51 -11.48
CA TRP A 203 -4.93 -15.73 -12.22
C TRP A 203 -3.92 -16.03 -13.33
N ILE A 204 -3.45 -15.01 -14.07
CA ILE A 204 -2.40 -15.15 -15.10
C ILE A 204 -1.07 -15.59 -14.47
N HIS A 205 -0.74 -15.05 -13.30
CA HIS A 205 0.47 -15.37 -12.53
C HIS A 205 1.76 -15.28 -13.37
N PRO A 206 2.12 -14.10 -13.88
CA PRO A 206 3.15 -13.95 -14.92
C PRO A 206 4.59 -14.20 -14.49
N PHE A 207 4.91 -14.14 -13.20
CA PHE A 207 6.28 -14.26 -12.68
C PHE A 207 6.49 -15.59 -11.94
N VAL A 208 7.75 -16.00 -11.79
CA VAL A 208 8.12 -17.19 -10.98
C VAL A 208 7.85 -16.99 -9.49
N ASP A 209 7.91 -15.74 -9.01
CA ASP A 209 7.57 -15.31 -7.65
C ASP A 209 7.22 -13.80 -7.68
N GLY A 210 6.64 -13.28 -6.61
CA GLY A 210 6.33 -11.85 -6.44
C GLY A 210 4.98 -11.40 -6.99
N ASN A 211 4.19 -12.31 -7.59
CA ASN A 211 2.92 -11.98 -8.23
C ASN A 211 1.95 -11.23 -7.31
N GLY A 212 1.77 -11.68 -6.06
CA GLY A 212 0.88 -11.00 -5.11
C GLY A 212 1.32 -9.56 -4.79
N ARG A 213 2.62 -9.33 -4.63
CA ARG A 213 3.21 -7.99 -4.44
C ARG A 213 2.99 -7.11 -5.67
N VAL A 214 3.18 -7.66 -6.87
CA VAL A 214 2.92 -6.96 -8.13
C VAL A 214 1.44 -6.56 -8.27
N MET A 215 0.49 -7.46 -7.97
CA MET A 215 -0.94 -7.16 -8.06
C MET A 215 -1.35 -6.01 -7.13
N ARG A 216 -0.86 -6.04 -5.88
CA ARG A 216 -1.16 -5.01 -4.87
C ARG A 216 -0.52 -3.67 -5.22
N LEU A 217 0.74 -3.66 -5.68
CA LEU A 217 1.39 -2.44 -6.17
C LEU A 217 0.72 -1.89 -7.43
N HIS A 218 0.32 -2.73 -8.37
CA HIS A 218 -0.45 -2.31 -9.55
C HIS A 218 -1.74 -1.59 -9.14
N THR A 219 -2.51 -2.21 -8.24
CA THR A 219 -3.76 -1.64 -7.71
C THR A 219 -3.52 -0.30 -7.03
N HIS A 220 -2.52 -0.21 -6.15
CA HIS A 220 -2.21 1.02 -5.44
C HIS A 220 -1.72 2.13 -6.38
N THR A 221 -0.81 1.81 -7.30
CA THR A 221 -0.27 2.75 -8.29
C THR A 221 -1.38 3.26 -9.20
N LEU A 222 -2.32 2.40 -9.62
CA LEU A 222 -3.45 2.80 -10.44
C LEU A 222 -4.40 3.75 -9.70
N LEU A 223 -4.73 3.44 -8.44
CA LEU A 223 -5.53 4.35 -7.59
C LEU A 223 -4.83 5.70 -7.39
N SER A 224 -3.51 5.70 -7.26
CA SER A 224 -2.69 6.92 -7.14
C SER A 224 -2.69 7.73 -8.43
N ALA A 225 -2.47 7.08 -9.58
CA ALA A 225 -2.51 7.69 -10.92
C ALA A 225 -3.89 8.32 -11.24
N LEU A 226 -4.97 7.70 -10.77
CA LEU A 226 -6.34 8.20 -10.91
C LEU A 226 -6.69 9.33 -9.92
N GLY A 227 -5.82 9.63 -8.96
CA GLY A 227 -6.00 10.71 -7.98
C GLY A 227 -6.83 10.35 -6.74
N TYR A 228 -7.10 9.07 -6.51
CA TYR A 228 -7.96 8.63 -5.41
C TYR A 228 -7.23 8.49 -4.07
N THR A 229 -5.94 8.15 -4.06
CA THR A 229 -5.21 7.92 -2.80
C THR A 229 -4.82 9.21 -2.10
N GLY A 230 -4.31 10.19 -2.86
CA GLY A 230 -3.64 11.38 -2.32
C GLY A 230 -2.44 11.06 -1.42
N GLY A 231 -1.97 9.81 -1.40
CA GLY A 231 -1.02 9.33 -0.40
C GLY A 231 -1.56 9.32 1.03
N LEU A 232 -2.88 9.15 1.21
CA LEU A 232 -3.57 9.18 2.51
C LEU A 232 -4.26 7.86 2.87
N TRP A 233 -4.40 6.94 1.92
CA TRP A 233 -4.95 5.61 2.16
C TRP A 233 -4.51 4.63 1.07
N SER A 234 -4.64 3.33 1.37
CA SER A 234 -4.50 2.23 0.40
C SER A 234 -5.39 1.06 0.84
N PRO A 235 -5.71 0.10 -0.05
CA PRO A 235 -6.47 -1.09 0.34
C PRO A 235 -5.61 -2.16 1.04
N LEU A 236 -4.28 -2.03 1.07
CA LEU A 236 -3.37 -3.12 1.47
C LEU A 236 -3.55 -3.53 2.94
N ARG A 237 -3.75 -2.56 3.83
CA ARG A 237 -4.06 -2.82 5.24
C ARG A 237 -5.38 -3.59 5.38
N GLY A 238 -6.40 -3.19 4.64
CA GLY A 238 -7.70 -3.86 4.64
C GLY A 238 -7.57 -5.31 4.19
N PHE A 239 -6.90 -5.55 3.05
CA PHE A 239 -6.62 -6.91 2.56
C PHE A 239 -5.90 -7.78 3.59
N ALA A 240 -4.89 -7.25 4.28
CA ALA A 240 -4.15 -8.00 5.27
C ALA A 240 -4.96 -8.29 6.55
N ARG A 241 -5.83 -7.36 6.96
CA ARG A 241 -6.73 -7.56 8.12
C ARG A 241 -7.85 -8.56 7.83
N THR A 242 -8.23 -8.71 6.57
CA THR A 242 -9.23 -9.69 6.11
C THR A 242 -8.61 -10.76 5.21
N VAL A 243 -7.39 -11.19 5.51
CA VAL A 243 -6.59 -12.07 4.63
C VAL A 243 -7.29 -13.39 4.29
N ASP A 244 -8.03 -13.97 5.23
CA ASP A 244 -8.81 -15.19 4.98
C ASP A 244 -9.91 -14.95 3.95
N ARG A 245 -10.64 -13.83 4.07
CA ARG A 245 -11.66 -13.42 3.09
C ARG A 245 -11.03 -13.05 1.75
N TYR A 246 -9.87 -12.39 1.75
CA TYR A 246 -9.12 -12.05 0.55
C TYR A 246 -8.81 -13.30 -0.27
N TYR A 247 -8.19 -14.32 0.35
CA TYR A 247 -7.86 -15.56 -0.34
C TYR A 247 -9.11 -16.39 -0.69
N ALA A 248 -10.14 -16.42 0.15
CA ALA A 248 -11.38 -17.10 -0.15
C ALA A 248 -12.08 -16.51 -1.38
N CYS A 249 -12.13 -15.18 -1.51
CA CYS A 249 -12.71 -14.52 -2.68
C CYS A 249 -11.86 -14.69 -3.94
N LEU A 250 -10.51 -14.65 -3.84
CA LEU A 250 -9.63 -14.97 -4.97
C LEU A 250 -9.91 -16.38 -5.50
N ALA A 251 -9.85 -17.38 -4.61
CA ALA A 251 -10.08 -18.77 -4.96
C ALA A 251 -11.49 -19.00 -5.54
N ALA A 252 -12.52 -18.39 -4.95
CA ALA A 252 -13.88 -18.49 -5.47
C ALA A 252 -14.01 -17.92 -6.89
N ALA A 253 -13.29 -16.85 -7.22
CA ALA A 253 -13.29 -16.21 -8.54
C ALA A 253 -12.39 -16.90 -9.58
N ASP A 254 -11.60 -17.89 -9.14
CA ASP A 254 -10.87 -18.83 -10.01
C ASP A 254 -11.75 -20.03 -10.41
N GLU A 255 -12.87 -20.26 -9.72
CA GLU A 255 -13.76 -21.40 -9.98
C GLU A 255 -14.46 -21.27 -11.34
N PRO A 256 -14.74 -22.42 -12.00
CA PRO A 256 -15.42 -22.42 -13.28
C PRO A 256 -16.85 -21.90 -13.16
N ARG A 257 -17.39 -21.48 -14.31
CA ARG A 257 -18.77 -21.03 -14.46
C ARG A 257 -19.76 -22.06 -13.90
N ARG A 258 -20.67 -21.59 -13.03
CA ARG A 258 -21.68 -22.39 -12.34
C ARG A 258 -22.99 -22.44 -13.12
N GLY A 259 -22.97 -23.17 -14.23
CA GLY A 259 -24.15 -23.36 -15.09
C GLY A 259 -24.60 -22.10 -15.81
N ASP A 260 -25.81 -22.14 -16.39
CA ASP A 260 -26.23 -21.15 -17.38
C ASP A 260 -26.49 -19.75 -16.83
N LEU A 261 -26.89 -19.65 -15.56
CA LEU A 261 -27.21 -18.38 -14.90
C LEU A 261 -25.96 -17.59 -14.45
N ASP A 262 -24.78 -18.20 -14.49
CA ASP A 262 -23.53 -17.62 -13.99
C ASP A 262 -22.72 -16.88 -15.08
N GLY A 263 -23.42 -16.07 -15.87
CA GLY A 263 -22.83 -15.22 -16.89
C GLY A 263 -22.34 -15.97 -18.13
N ARG A 264 -21.29 -15.46 -18.77
CA ARG A 264 -20.63 -16.06 -19.94
C ARG A 264 -19.12 -16.16 -19.69
N GLY A 265 -18.45 -17.04 -20.42
CA GLY A 265 -17.03 -17.34 -20.22
C GLY A 265 -16.82 -18.62 -19.43
N ASN A 266 -15.57 -18.90 -19.10
CA ASN A 266 -15.15 -20.14 -18.44
C ASN A 266 -15.12 -20.01 -16.90
N LEU A 267 -14.90 -18.81 -16.37
CA LEU A 267 -14.86 -18.53 -14.94
C LEU A 267 -16.20 -17.99 -14.42
N SER A 268 -16.45 -18.15 -13.13
CA SER A 268 -17.69 -17.70 -12.50
C SER A 268 -17.84 -16.17 -12.50
N GLU A 269 -18.91 -15.67 -13.13
CA GLU A 269 -19.25 -14.24 -13.11
C GLU A 269 -19.70 -13.80 -11.71
N ALA A 270 -20.54 -14.61 -11.04
CA ALA A 270 -21.04 -14.31 -9.70
C ALA A 270 -19.90 -14.20 -8.68
N ALA A 271 -18.87 -15.07 -8.78
CA ALA A 271 -17.70 -14.97 -7.93
C ALA A 271 -16.84 -13.76 -8.26
N LEU A 272 -16.69 -13.38 -9.54
CA LEU A 272 -16.03 -12.14 -9.93
C LEU A 272 -16.76 -10.90 -9.36
N VAL A 273 -18.08 -10.89 -9.40
CA VAL A 273 -18.90 -9.81 -8.79
C VAL A 273 -18.64 -9.75 -7.27
N ALA A 274 -18.67 -10.88 -6.58
CA ALA A 274 -18.39 -10.93 -5.14
C ALA A 274 -16.96 -10.48 -4.79
N TRP A 275 -15.98 -10.78 -5.64
CA TRP A 275 -14.61 -10.29 -5.51
C TRP A 275 -14.55 -8.76 -5.66
N ILE A 276 -15.16 -8.20 -6.71
CA ILE A 276 -15.17 -6.74 -6.93
C ILE A 276 -15.87 -6.03 -5.77
N ASP A 277 -17.01 -6.56 -5.33
CA ASP A 277 -17.78 -6.04 -4.21
C ASP A 277 -16.93 -5.97 -2.93
N TYR A 278 -16.22 -7.05 -2.61
CA TYR A 278 -15.28 -7.11 -1.49
C TYR A 278 -14.15 -6.08 -1.60
N VAL A 279 -13.53 -5.92 -2.78
CA VAL A 279 -12.46 -4.94 -2.97
C VAL A 279 -12.97 -3.52 -2.77
N LEU A 280 -14.15 -3.20 -3.31
CA LEU A 280 -14.77 -1.88 -3.13
C LEU A 280 -15.16 -1.62 -1.67
N ASP A 281 -15.68 -2.62 -0.95
CA ASP A 281 -15.93 -2.54 0.50
C ASP A 281 -14.66 -2.24 1.28
N VAL A 282 -13.56 -2.96 0.99
CA VAL A 282 -12.27 -2.72 1.63
C VAL A 282 -11.78 -1.30 1.36
N CYS A 283 -11.87 -0.82 0.13
CA CYS A 283 -11.49 0.55 -0.20
C CYS A 283 -12.32 1.58 0.57
N LEU A 284 -13.64 1.42 0.62
CA LEU A 284 -14.55 2.30 1.36
C LEU A 284 -14.26 2.31 2.87
N ASP A 285 -14.04 1.14 3.45
CA ASP A 285 -13.65 0.99 4.85
C ASP A 285 -12.32 1.70 5.13
N GLN A 286 -11.30 1.49 4.30
CA GLN A 286 -9.99 2.13 4.50
C GLN A 286 -10.05 3.65 4.32
N VAL A 287 -10.82 4.17 3.35
CA VAL A 287 -11.05 5.62 3.21
C VAL A 287 -11.73 6.17 4.47
N SER A 288 -12.78 5.51 4.95
CA SER A 288 -13.54 5.95 6.13
C SER A 288 -12.69 5.93 7.39
N PHE A 289 -11.93 4.84 7.59
CA PHE A 289 -11.00 4.67 8.69
C PHE A 289 -9.89 5.73 8.70
N MET A 290 -9.28 6.00 7.54
CA MET A 290 -8.23 7.01 7.45
C MET A 290 -8.80 8.41 7.68
N ARG A 291 -10.00 8.71 7.16
CA ARG A 291 -10.68 9.98 7.40
C ARG A 291 -11.00 10.21 8.88
N SER A 292 -11.46 9.19 9.61
CA SER A 292 -11.69 9.31 11.06
C SER A 292 -10.38 9.45 11.83
N THR A 293 -9.36 8.69 11.45
CA THR A 293 -8.06 8.68 12.11
C THR A 293 -7.30 9.99 11.93
N LEU A 294 -7.37 10.59 10.74
CA LEU A 294 -6.73 11.87 10.43
C LEU A 294 -7.59 13.09 10.79
N ASN A 295 -8.65 12.91 11.60
CA ASN A 295 -9.51 14.02 12.00
C ASN A 295 -8.72 15.12 12.73
N LEU A 296 -8.57 16.27 12.04
CA LEU A 296 -7.77 17.42 12.44
C LEU A 296 -8.25 18.02 13.77
N GLN A 297 -9.57 18.03 14.04
CA GLN A 297 -10.14 18.65 15.24
C GLN A 297 -9.67 17.97 16.53
N THR A 298 -9.38 16.68 16.46
CA THR A 298 -8.92 15.90 17.62
C THR A 298 -7.39 15.84 17.72
N MET A 299 -6.67 16.30 16.69
CA MET A 299 -5.22 16.14 16.65
C MET A 299 -4.51 16.96 17.72
N GLU A 300 -4.96 18.18 18.00
CA GLU A 300 -4.37 19.00 19.07
C GLU A 300 -4.38 18.26 20.42
N ARG A 301 -5.52 17.64 20.78
CA ARG A 301 -5.66 16.87 22.02
C ARG A 301 -4.75 15.64 22.05
N ARG A 302 -4.58 14.98 20.90
CA ARG A 302 -3.71 13.81 20.74
C ARG A 302 -2.23 14.16 20.84
N ILE A 303 -1.81 15.27 20.23
CA ILE A 303 -0.46 15.82 20.38
C ILE A 303 -0.22 16.21 21.85
N ALA A 304 -1.17 16.89 22.48
CA ALA A 304 -1.07 17.27 23.89
C ALA A 304 -0.90 16.04 24.80
N ALA A 305 -1.69 14.98 24.60
CA ALA A 305 -1.57 13.74 25.35
C ALA A 305 -0.18 13.08 25.20
N CYS A 306 0.35 13.04 23.98
CA CYS A 306 1.72 12.55 23.72
C CYS A 306 2.76 13.38 24.49
N LEU A 307 2.68 14.71 24.42
CA LEU A 307 3.63 15.61 25.10
C LEU A 307 3.55 15.50 26.62
N VAL A 308 2.34 15.36 27.18
CA VAL A 308 2.14 15.13 28.62
C VAL A 308 2.79 13.81 29.05
N PHE A 309 2.57 12.73 28.30
CA PHE A 309 3.18 11.43 28.59
C PHE A 309 4.71 11.49 28.55
N GLU A 310 5.28 12.10 27.51
CA GLU A 310 6.72 12.31 27.37
C GLU A 310 7.31 13.12 28.54
N GLN A 311 6.61 14.18 28.95
CA GLN A 311 7.07 15.09 30.00
C GLN A 311 6.95 14.46 31.40
N GLN A 312 5.80 13.87 31.72
CA GLN A 312 5.46 13.44 33.08
C GLN A 312 5.81 11.98 33.36
N THR A 313 5.68 11.10 32.37
CA THR A 313 5.92 9.66 32.55
C THR A 313 7.35 9.29 32.18
N LEU A 314 7.85 9.76 31.04
CA LEU A 314 9.20 9.40 30.57
C LEU A 314 10.29 10.37 31.06
N GLY A 315 9.93 11.61 31.41
CA GLY A 315 10.89 12.65 31.76
C GLY A 315 11.88 12.95 30.62
N SER A 316 11.44 12.85 29.36
CA SER A 316 12.34 12.83 28.19
C SER A 316 12.95 14.19 27.82
N GLY A 317 12.60 15.26 28.55
CA GLY A 317 12.97 16.65 28.24
C GLY A 317 12.04 17.35 27.26
N VAL A 318 11.12 16.61 26.63
CA VAL A 318 9.99 17.14 25.87
C VAL A 318 9.01 17.84 26.82
N ARG A 319 8.33 18.88 26.34
CA ARG A 319 7.41 19.70 27.13
C ARG A 319 6.15 20.09 26.36
N ILE A 320 5.06 20.32 27.09
CA ILE A 320 3.74 20.69 26.56
C ILE A 320 3.75 22.01 25.76
N GLU A 321 4.69 22.92 26.01
CA GLU A 321 4.86 24.17 25.29
C GLU A 321 5.19 23.96 23.79
N ALA A 322 5.61 22.75 23.40
CA ALA A 322 5.76 22.37 21.99
C ALA A 322 4.42 22.17 21.26
N LEU A 323 3.28 22.13 21.96
CA LEU A 323 1.97 21.79 21.39
C LEU A 323 1.61 22.68 20.20
N ARG A 324 1.65 24.00 20.38
CA ARG A 324 1.27 24.96 19.33
C ARG A 324 2.12 24.81 18.06
N PRO A 325 3.47 24.85 18.12
CA PRO A 325 4.26 24.71 16.90
C PRO A 325 4.19 23.30 16.27
N LEU A 326 4.03 22.23 17.06
CA LEU A 326 3.80 20.89 16.52
C LEU A 326 2.45 20.77 15.82
N HIS A 327 1.38 21.29 16.43
CA HIS A 327 0.06 21.31 15.83
C HIS A 327 0.04 22.16 14.55
N TYR A 328 0.75 23.29 14.53
CA TYR A 328 0.93 24.10 13.32
C TYR A 328 1.62 23.29 12.20
N LEU A 329 2.78 22.69 12.48
CA LEU A 329 3.50 21.86 11.51
C LEU A 329 2.64 20.71 10.97
N PHE A 330 1.82 20.10 11.83
CA PHE A 330 0.90 19.05 11.43
C PHE A 330 -0.18 19.58 10.47
N LEU A 331 -0.85 20.68 10.82
CA LEU A 331 -1.96 21.23 10.02
C LEU A 331 -1.49 21.83 8.70
N SER A 332 -0.37 22.55 8.71
CA SER A 332 0.16 23.20 7.51
C SER A 332 0.79 22.22 6.54
N GLY A 333 1.31 21.09 7.05
CA GLY A 333 2.12 20.17 6.25
C GLY A 333 3.43 20.78 5.75
N THR A 334 3.84 21.93 6.30
CA THR A 334 5.02 22.69 5.87
C THR A 334 6.23 22.44 6.78
N GLU A 335 7.37 22.99 6.37
CA GLU A 335 8.57 23.06 7.20
C GLU A 335 8.67 24.43 7.89
N LEU A 336 9.29 24.46 9.07
CA LEU A 336 9.45 25.66 9.88
C LEU A 336 10.92 25.92 10.22
N GLU A 337 11.31 27.19 10.21
CA GLU A 337 12.64 27.59 10.69
C GLU A 337 12.79 27.32 12.18
N ARG A 338 13.98 26.86 12.61
CA ARG A 338 14.25 26.52 14.02
C ARG A 338 14.02 27.69 14.97
N GLY A 339 14.39 28.91 14.53
CA GLY A 339 14.19 30.13 15.30
C GLY A 339 12.70 30.46 15.50
N GLU A 340 11.89 30.22 14.48
CA GLU A 340 10.44 30.44 14.54
C GLU A 340 9.76 29.41 15.43
N PHE A 341 10.12 28.13 15.29
CA PHE A 341 9.65 27.07 16.18
C PHE A 341 9.89 27.43 17.66
N LYS A 342 11.13 27.84 17.99
CA LYS A 342 11.49 28.25 19.36
C LYS A 342 10.64 29.44 19.84
N ARG A 343 10.45 30.47 19.02
CA ARG A 343 9.60 31.63 19.39
C ARG A 343 8.16 31.22 19.69
N MET A 344 7.58 30.31 18.90
CA MET A 344 6.20 29.83 19.10
C MET A 344 6.01 29.10 20.44
N THR A 345 7.07 28.52 21.02
CA THR A 345 6.98 27.87 22.34
C THR A 345 6.83 28.87 23.49
N GLY A 346 7.22 30.13 23.30
CA GLY A 346 7.24 31.14 24.37
C GLY A 346 8.31 30.90 25.46
N LEU A 347 9.21 29.94 25.27
CA LEU A 347 10.25 29.60 26.24
C LEU A 347 11.49 30.49 26.08
N GLY A 348 12.24 30.66 27.17
CA GLY A 348 13.56 31.29 27.12
C GLY A 348 14.57 30.49 26.28
N GLU A 349 15.53 31.17 25.66
CA GLU A 349 16.43 30.64 24.61
C GLU A 349 17.05 29.27 24.97
N ARG A 350 17.66 29.16 26.17
CA ARG A 350 18.29 27.91 26.63
C ARG A 350 17.29 26.76 26.74
N THR A 351 16.11 27.02 27.30
CA THR A 351 15.06 26.01 27.48
C THR A 351 14.48 25.59 26.13
N ALA A 352 14.29 26.54 25.21
CA ALA A 352 13.80 26.27 23.86
C ALA A 352 14.77 25.39 23.06
N VAL A 353 16.08 25.62 23.17
CA VAL A 353 17.12 24.77 22.55
C VAL A 353 17.09 23.33 23.10
N ASN A 354 16.97 23.18 24.43
CA ASN A 354 16.88 21.87 25.06
C ASN A 354 15.62 21.10 24.64
N LEU A 355 14.47 21.78 24.60
CA LEU A 355 13.21 21.22 24.12
C LEU A 355 13.34 20.75 22.67
N LEU A 356 13.89 21.60 21.79
CA LEU A 356 14.06 21.26 20.38
C LEU A 356 14.96 20.03 20.21
N THR A 357 16.07 19.96 20.94
CA THR A 357 16.97 18.81 20.92
C THR A 357 16.27 17.53 21.38
N SER A 358 15.44 17.62 22.42
CA SER A 358 14.66 16.50 22.94
C SER A 358 13.61 16.02 21.94
N LEU A 359 12.87 16.94 21.30
CA LEU A 359 11.88 16.62 20.27
C LEU A 359 12.51 15.90 19.07
N ILE A 360 13.67 16.36 18.60
CA ILE A 360 14.41 15.71 17.50
C ILE A 360 14.93 14.33 17.93
N LYS A 361 15.52 14.23 19.13
CA LYS A 361 16.01 12.94 19.67
C LYS A 361 14.89 11.91 19.83
N ARG A 362 13.69 12.36 20.22
CA ARG A 362 12.48 11.53 20.30
C ARG A 362 11.80 11.34 18.94
N GLY A 363 12.27 11.98 17.87
CA GLY A 363 11.70 11.87 16.54
C GLY A 363 10.33 12.54 16.36
N LEU A 364 9.84 13.29 17.37
CA LEU A 364 8.60 14.08 17.28
C LEU A 364 8.76 15.29 16.34
N LEU A 365 10.01 15.68 16.08
CA LEU A 365 10.41 16.53 14.97
C LEU A 365 11.43 15.82 14.11
N ALA A 366 11.39 16.07 12.79
CA ALA A 366 12.41 15.63 11.85
C ALA A 366 13.08 16.84 11.17
N SER A 367 14.33 16.63 10.73
CA SER A 367 15.13 17.62 10.00
C SER A 367 16.17 16.88 9.18
N ASP A 368 16.43 17.31 7.94
CA ASP A 368 17.38 16.65 7.04
C ASP A 368 18.85 16.95 7.39
N SER A 369 19.09 17.99 8.19
CA SER A 369 20.43 18.35 8.63
C SER A 369 20.41 18.97 10.03
N PRO A 370 21.57 19.04 10.72
CA PRO A 370 21.65 19.64 12.06
C PRO A 370 21.14 21.09 12.12
N GLN A 371 21.25 21.85 11.03
CA GLN A 371 20.79 23.24 10.90
C GLN A 371 19.54 23.39 10.01
N GLY A 372 19.02 22.29 9.45
CA GLY A 372 17.91 22.32 8.51
C GLY A 372 16.59 22.74 9.14
N LYS A 373 15.60 23.00 8.28
CA LYS A 373 14.23 23.26 8.70
C LYS A 373 13.63 22.06 9.43
N LEU A 374 12.58 22.33 10.19
CA LEU A 374 11.87 21.36 11.02
C LEU A 374 10.58 20.97 10.34
N ARG A 375 10.26 19.68 10.37
CA ARG A 375 8.95 19.14 9.98
C ARG A 375 8.38 18.28 11.09
N PHE A 376 7.06 18.08 11.04
CA PHE A 376 6.38 17.18 11.98
C PHE A 376 6.95 15.76 11.85
N GLY A 377 7.29 15.15 12.99
CA GLY A 377 7.83 13.81 13.05
C GLY A 377 6.75 12.77 13.42
N LEU A 378 6.86 11.57 12.86
CA LEU A 378 5.92 10.47 13.06
C LEU A 378 6.64 9.20 13.56
N PRO A 379 7.24 9.23 14.76
CA PRO A 379 7.94 8.06 15.29
C PRO A 379 6.92 7.01 15.76
N LEU A 380 7.27 5.72 15.63
CA LEU A 380 6.33 4.62 15.90
C LEU A 380 5.68 4.68 17.29
N HIS A 381 6.46 5.03 18.33
CA HIS A 381 5.95 5.10 19.70
C HIS A 381 4.87 6.18 19.90
N ALA A 382 4.88 7.24 19.08
CA ALA A 382 3.89 8.32 19.15
C ALA A 382 2.59 7.98 18.41
N LEU A 383 2.58 6.96 17.54
CA LEU A 383 1.39 6.58 16.76
C LEU A 383 0.20 6.22 17.65
N ARG A 384 0.43 5.58 18.80
CA ARG A 384 -0.64 5.26 19.76
C ARG A 384 -1.41 6.50 20.25
N PHE A 385 -0.75 7.67 20.23
CA PHE A 385 -1.36 8.93 20.61
C PHE A 385 -1.90 9.64 19.38
N TYR A 386 -1.05 9.83 18.36
CA TYR A 386 -1.40 10.60 17.16
C TYR A 386 -2.48 9.93 16.34
N PHE A 387 -2.41 8.62 16.13
CA PHE A 387 -3.30 7.85 15.26
C PHE A 387 -3.64 6.49 15.87
N PRO A 388 -4.43 6.46 16.96
CA PRO A 388 -4.76 5.21 17.64
C PRO A 388 -5.34 4.17 16.67
N ALA A 389 -4.88 2.93 16.76
CA ALA A 389 -5.27 1.78 15.94
C ALA A 389 -4.91 1.87 14.44
N LEU A 390 -4.16 2.89 14.02
CA LEU A 390 -3.66 3.00 12.64
C LEU A 390 -2.77 1.80 12.29
N TRP A 391 -1.81 1.53 13.17
CA TRP A 391 -0.88 0.41 13.03
C TRP A 391 -0.72 -0.32 14.37
N PRO A 392 -1.69 -1.16 14.76
CA PRO A 392 -1.72 -1.83 16.06
C PRO A 392 -0.45 -2.65 16.36
N GLU A 393 0.16 -3.25 15.34
CA GLU A 393 1.39 -4.01 15.47
C GLU A 393 2.57 -3.13 15.89
N ALA A 394 2.60 -1.85 15.46
CA ALA A 394 3.61 -0.90 15.88
C ALA A 394 3.36 -0.41 17.32
N GLU A 395 2.09 -0.28 17.71
CA GLU A 395 1.70 0.07 19.09
C GLU A 395 2.06 -1.03 20.08
N ALA A 396 1.87 -2.30 19.67
CA ALA A 396 2.26 -3.47 20.45
C ALA A 396 3.78 -3.55 20.63
N ASP A 397 4.56 -3.38 19.57
CA ASP A 397 6.03 -3.36 19.62
C ASP A 397 6.58 -2.25 20.52
N ALA A 398 5.91 -1.08 20.54
CA ALA A 398 6.37 0.06 21.32
C ALA A 398 5.92 -0.01 22.79
N SER A 399 5.10 -0.99 23.18
CA SER A 399 4.70 -1.17 24.58
C SER A 399 5.84 -1.83 25.37
N PRO A 400 6.23 -1.28 26.53
CA PRO A 400 7.43 -1.68 27.26
C PRO A 400 7.40 -3.12 27.75
#